data_AF-A0A8X6XUK5-F1
#
_entry.id   AF-A0A8X6XUK5-F1
#
_cell.length_a   1.000
_cell.length_b   1.000
_cell.length_c   1.000
_cell.angle_alpha   90.00
_cell.angle_beta   90.00
_cell.angle_gamma   90.00
#
_symmetry.space_group_name_H-M   'P 1'
#
loop_
_entity.id
_entity.type
_entity.pdbx_description
1 polymer ?
#
loop_
_entity_poly.entity_id
_entity_poly.type
_entity_poly.pdbx_seq_one_letter_code
_entity_poly.pdbx_strand_id
1 'polypeptide(L)'
;MLIVHERTTSVQILKIYYRNSLSAAATLRTLTPIFGRNSRPSRQAVTSLVKKFESTYSLCDVAVPVRLRVGRSVENIAAVGTSLANDPNQSIPRRSQESGIAKTTLWRILRVRI
;
A
#
# COMPACT_ATOMS: atom_id res chain seq x y z
N MET A 1 3.29 -13.60 -10.11
CA MET A 1 2.16 -14.40 -10.61
C MET A 1 1.21 -14.67 -9.45
N LEU A 2 0.23 -13.76 -9.23
CA LEU A 2 -0.84 -13.83 -8.20
C LEU A 2 -1.82 -12.63 -8.35
N ILE A 3 -1.41 -11.57 -9.06
CA ILE A 3 -2.17 -10.32 -9.24
C ILE A 3 -3.37 -10.45 -10.20
N VAL A 4 -3.46 -11.51 -11.01
CA VAL A 4 -4.52 -11.60 -12.04
C VAL A 4 -5.80 -12.24 -11.52
N HIS A 5 -5.72 -13.14 -10.54
CA HIS A 5 -6.89 -13.94 -10.12
C HIS A 5 -7.89 -13.15 -9.25
N GLU A 6 -7.44 -12.15 -8.50
CA GLU A 6 -8.36 -11.29 -7.71
C GLU A 6 -9.01 -10.17 -8.55
N ARG A 7 -8.41 -9.84 -9.71
CA ARG A 7 -8.97 -8.80 -10.60
C ARG A 7 -10.18 -9.31 -11.37
N THR A 8 -10.22 -10.59 -11.72
CA THR A 8 -11.35 -11.19 -12.45
C THR A 8 -12.62 -11.21 -11.60
N THR A 9 -12.49 -11.46 -10.29
CA THR A 9 -13.63 -11.54 -9.37
C THR A 9 -14.29 -10.18 -9.15
N SER A 10 -13.50 -9.13 -8.90
CA SER A 10 -14.01 -7.76 -8.69
C SER A 10 -14.73 -7.21 -9.94
N VAL A 11 -14.17 -7.44 -11.13
CA VAL A 11 -14.80 -7.04 -12.40
C VAL A 11 -16.14 -7.77 -12.60
N GLN A 12 -16.20 -9.07 -12.32
CA GLN A 12 -17.43 -9.84 -12.44
C GLN A 12 -18.52 -9.34 -11.47
N ILE A 13 -18.16 -9.05 -10.22
CA ILE A 13 -19.09 -8.50 -9.22
C ILE A 13 -19.70 -7.19 -9.72
N LEU A 14 -18.89 -6.26 -10.25
CA LEU A 14 -19.40 -4.98 -10.75
C LEU A 14 -20.29 -5.14 -11.97
N LYS A 15 -19.91 -5.98 -12.95
CA LYS A 15 -20.78 -6.26 -14.11
C LYS A 15 -22.15 -6.78 -13.70
N ILE A 16 -22.18 -7.70 -12.75
CA ILE A 16 -23.43 -8.26 -12.22
C ILE A 16 -24.20 -7.20 -11.42
N TYR A 17 -23.52 -6.35 -10.65
CA TYR A 17 -24.13 -5.27 -9.87
C TYR A 17 -24.87 -4.26 -10.74
N TYR A 18 -24.21 -3.75 -11.79
CA TYR A 18 -24.82 -2.81 -12.72
C TYR A 18 -25.93 -3.45 -13.56
N ARG A 19 -25.81 -4.75 -13.90
CA ARG A 19 -26.86 -5.50 -14.60
C ARG A 19 -28.12 -5.71 -13.76
N ASN A 20 -27.99 -5.81 -12.44
CA ASN A 20 -29.08 -6.07 -11.50
C ASN A 20 -29.67 -4.77 -10.90
N SER A 21 -29.70 -3.69 -11.67
CA SER A 21 -30.30 -2.41 -11.27
C SER A 21 -29.74 -1.86 -9.96
N LEU A 22 -28.42 -1.98 -9.74
CA LEU A 22 -27.73 -1.46 -8.55
C LEU A 22 -28.19 -2.10 -7.22
N SER A 23 -28.89 -3.25 -7.28
CA SER A 23 -29.36 -3.95 -6.08
C SER A 23 -28.30 -4.91 -5.56
N ALA A 24 -27.73 -4.59 -4.39
CA ALA A 24 -26.77 -5.47 -3.71
C ALA A 24 -27.38 -6.84 -3.36
N ALA A 25 -28.67 -6.89 -3.02
CA ALA A 25 -29.36 -8.13 -2.68
C ALA A 25 -29.55 -9.03 -3.92
N ALA A 26 -29.97 -8.45 -5.06
CA ALA A 26 -30.11 -9.19 -6.32
C ALA A 26 -28.74 -9.71 -6.81
N THR A 27 -27.73 -8.86 -6.72
CA THR A 27 -26.33 -9.19 -7.04
C THR A 27 -25.82 -10.38 -6.25
N LEU A 28 -26.05 -10.40 -4.94
CA LEU A 28 -25.65 -11.52 -4.09
C LEU A 28 -26.38 -12.82 -4.43
N ARG A 29 -27.67 -12.77 -4.79
CA ARG A 29 -28.42 -13.95 -5.23
C ARG A 29 -27.81 -14.53 -6.51
N THR A 30 -27.46 -13.69 -7.47
CA THR A 30 -26.79 -14.11 -8.72
C THR A 30 -25.34 -14.57 -8.52
N LEU A 31 -24.62 -14.04 -7.53
CA LEU A 31 -23.24 -14.45 -7.22
C LEU A 31 -23.18 -15.80 -6.49
N THR A 32 -24.25 -16.19 -5.79
CA THR A 32 -24.30 -17.43 -4.99
C THR A 32 -24.00 -18.70 -5.80
N PRO A 33 -24.63 -18.95 -6.96
CA PRO A 33 -24.32 -20.13 -7.77
C PRO A 33 -22.94 -20.05 -8.47
N ILE A 34 -22.41 -18.85 -8.70
CA ILE A 34 -21.17 -18.64 -9.48
C ILE A 34 -19.93 -18.90 -8.62
N PHE A 35 -19.90 -18.36 -7.39
CA PHE A 35 -18.72 -18.41 -6.52
C PHE A 35 -18.76 -19.58 -5.52
N GLY A 36 -19.90 -20.26 -5.37
CA GLY A 36 -20.10 -21.26 -4.33
C GLY A 36 -20.14 -20.67 -2.92
N ARG A 37 -20.39 -21.51 -1.90
CA ARG A 37 -20.69 -21.05 -0.53
C ARG A 37 -19.50 -20.35 0.15
N ASN A 38 -18.28 -20.83 -0.08
CA ASN A 38 -17.08 -20.38 0.66
C ASN A 38 -16.36 -19.21 -0.01
N SER A 39 -16.51 -19.02 -1.31
CA SER A 39 -15.85 -17.95 -2.06
C SER A 39 -16.80 -16.80 -2.42
N ARG A 40 -18.03 -16.82 -1.88
CA ARG A 40 -19.02 -15.77 -2.10
C ARG A 40 -18.60 -14.48 -1.37
N PRO A 41 -18.51 -13.34 -2.08
CA PRO A 41 -18.26 -12.07 -1.42
C PRO A 41 -19.43 -11.69 -0.50
N SER A 42 -19.11 -11.11 0.66
CA SER A 42 -20.12 -10.60 1.59
C SER A 42 -20.84 -9.39 1.01
N ARG A 43 -22.03 -9.08 1.53
CA ARG A 43 -22.76 -7.86 1.14
C ARG A 43 -21.89 -6.61 1.29
N GLN A 44 -21.15 -6.54 2.40
CA GLN A 44 -20.27 -5.43 2.71
C GLN A 44 -19.08 -5.34 1.74
N ALA A 45 -18.54 -6.47 1.30
CA ALA A 45 -17.48 -6.52 0.29
C ALA A 45 -17.97 -5.96 -1.05
N VAL A 46 -19.17 -6.36 -1.50
CA VAL A 46 -19.80 -5.83 -2.73
C VAL A 46 -20.03 -4.32 -2.62
N THR A 47 -20.65 -3.84 -1.53
CA THR A 47 -20.90 -2.41 -1.33
C THR A 47 -19.60 -1.60 -1.27
N SER A 48 -18.58 -2.09 -0.56
CA SER A 48 -17.28 -1.41 -0.45
C SER A 48 -16.54 -1.37 -1.78
N LEU A 49 -16.64 -2.44 -2.58
CA LEU A 49 -16.07 -2.49 -3.92
C LEU A 49 -16.74 -1.48 -4.86
N VAL A 50 -18.08 -1.43 -4.88
CA VAL A 50 -18.84 -0.44 -5.68
C VAL A 50 -18.45 0.97 -5.25
N LYS A 51 -18.45 1.27 -3.95
CA LYS A 51 -18.08 2.59 -3.43
C LYS A 51 -16.65 3.00 -3.82
N LYS A 52 -15.69 2.08 -3.70
CA LYS A 52 -14.29 2.29 -4.12
C LYS A 52 -14.21 2.56 -5.62
N PHE A 53 -14.98 1.82 -6.42
CA PHE A 53 -15.01 2.00 -7.86
C PHE A 53 -15.64 3.34 -8.25
N GLU A 54 -16.75 3.73 -7.64
CA GLU A 54 -17.42 5.01 -7.94
C GLU A 54 -16.59 6.22 -7.49
N SER A 55 -15.76 6.10 -6.44
CA SER A 55 -14.91 7.19 -5.98
C SER A 55 -13.64 7.36 -6.84
N THR A 56 -13.02 6.25 -7.25
CA THR A 56 -11.66 6.26 -7.81
C THR A 56 -11.64 5.84 -9.28
N TYR A 57 -12.75 5.32 -9.81
CA TYR A 57 -12.88 4.68 -11.12
C TYR A 57 -11.82 3.61 -11.40
N SER A 58 -11.32 3.00 -10.32
CA SER A 58 -10.20 2.07 -10.36
C SER A 58 -10.48 0.86 -9.49
N LEU A 59 -10.09 -0.31 -10.03
CA LEU A 59 -10.11 -1.58 -9.32
C LEU A 59 -8.74 -1.95 -8.76
N CYS A 60 -7.73 -1.11 -9.01
CA CYS A 60 -6.42 -1.30 -8.41
C CYS A 60 -6.52 -1.19 -6.89
N ASP A 61 -5.73 -1.99 -6.18
CA ASP A 61 -5.61 -1.85 -4.74
C ASP A 61 -4.99 -0.50 -4.41
N VAL A 62 -5.62 0.18 -3.45
CA VAL A 62 -5.04 1.40 -2.91
C VAL A 62 -3.79 0.96 -2.16
N ALA A 63 -2.64 1.52 -2.54
CA ALA A 63 -1.41 1.27 -1.83
C ALA A 63 -1.65 1.58 -0.34
N VAL A 64 -1.54 0.55 0.50
CA VAL A 64 -1.66 0.74 1.94
C VAL A 64 -0.61 1.78 2.34
N PRO A 65 -0.98 2.88 3.01
CA PRO A 65 -0.01 3.88 3.41
C PRO A 65 1.07 3.20 4.25
N VAL A 66 2.25 3.04 3.65
CA VAL A 66 3.41 2.46 4.32
C VAL A 66 3.74 3.43 5.44
N ARG A 67 3.80 2.94 6.68
CA ARG A 67 4.20 3.76 7.84
C ARG A 67 5.43 4.58 7.47
N LEU A 68 5.30 5.91 7.57
CA LEU A 68 6.40 6.84 7.32
C LEU A 68 7.57 6.46 8.21
N ARG A 69 8.71 6.14 7.59
CA ARG A 69 9.94 5.81 8.30
C ARG A 69 10.57 7.10 8.80
N VAL A 70 10.15 7.58 9.98
CA VAL A 70 10.64 8.83 10.60
C VAL A 70 12.16 8.90 10.66
N GLY A 71 12.84 7.76 10.89
CA GLY A 71 14.30 7.72 10.92
C GLY A 71 14.97 8.12 9.60
N ARG A 72 14.36 7.81 8.45
CA ARG A 72 14.93 8.11 7.11
C ARG A 72 14.17 9.28 6.46
N SER A 73 13.86 10.30 7.23
CA SER A 73 13.25 11.52 6.72
C SER A 73 14.21 12.25 5.76
N VAL A 74 13.67 13.18 4.96
CA VAL A 74 14.46 13.95 3.99
C VAL A 74 15.53 14.76 4.69
N GLU A 75 15.20 15.31 5.86
CA GLU A 75 16.08 16.10 6.72
C GLU A 75 17.25 15.25 7.22
N ASN A 76 16.98 14.03 7.72
CA ASN A 76 18.03 13.13 8.19
C ASN A 76 18.94 12.67 7.04
N ILE A 77 18.40 12.44 5.84
CA ILE A 77 19.22 12.12 4.65
C ILE A 77 20.12 13.31 4.29
N ALA A 78 19.60 14.54 4.33
CA ALA A 78 20.36 15.74 4.02
C ALA A 78 21.46 16.02 5.07
N ALA A 79 21.15 15.87 6.36
CA ALA A 79 22.11 16.02 7.46
C ALA A 79 23.26 15.00 7.33
N VAL A 80 22.95 13.74 7.01
CA VAL A 80 23.99 12.72 6.77
C VAL A 80 24.79 13.02 5.49
N GLY A 81 24.14 13.50 4.43
CA GLY A 81 24.81 13.86 3.18
C GLY A 81 25.79 15.02 3.33
N THR A 82 25.41 16.07 4.07
CA THR A 82 26.29 17.22 4.37
C THR A 82 27.46 16.79 5.24
N SER A 83 27.21 15.99 6.27
CA SER A 83 28.27 15.43 7.11
C SER A 83 29.25 14.56 6.30
N LEU A 84 28.78 13.77 5.33
CA LEU A 84 29.64 12.95 4.47
C LEU A 84 30.51 13.79 3.53
N ALA A 85 29.94 14.87 2.99
CA ALA A 85 30.66 15.79 2.12
C ALA A 85 31.78 16.53 2.86
N ASN A 86 31.53 16.88 4.13
CA ASN A 86 32.51 17.56 4.97
C ASN A 86 33.65 16.64 5.40
N ASP A 87 33.35 15.42 5.83
CA ASP A 87 34.37 14.49 6.30
C ASP A 87 33.97 13.02 6.02
N PRO A 88 34.45 12.42 4.91
CA PRO A 88 34.00 11.09 4.48
C PRO A 88 34.50 9.96 5.38
N ASN A 89 35.65 10.14 6.03
CA ASN A 89 36.29 9.12 6.86
C ASN A 89 35.83 9.14 8.32
N GLN A 90 34.94 10.07 8.67
CA GLN A 90 34.44 10.20 10.03
C GLN A 90 33.68 8.94 10.48
N SER A 91 34.03 8.46 11.67
CA SER A 91 33.43 7.27 12.26
C SER A 91 31.92 7.43 12.50
N ILE A 92 31.19 6.33 12.29
CA ILE A 92 29.72 6.30 12.45
C ILE A 92 29.26 6.68 13.87
N PRO A 93 29.94 6.26 14.96
CA PRO A 93 29.57 6.72 16.30
C PRO A 93 29.65 8.24 16.46
N ARG A 94 30.70 8.87 15.91
CA ARG A 94 30.90 10.32 16.02
C ARG A 94 29.91 11.10 15.17
N ARG A 95 29.69 10.65 13.94
CA ARG A 95 28.68 11.20 13.02
C ARG A 95 27.25 11.15 13.62
N SER A 96 26.93 10.07 14.32
CA SER A 96 25.66 9.89 15.03
C SER A 96 25.45 10.91 16.15
N GLN A 97 26.51 11.20 16.92
CA GLN A 97 26.47 12.19 17.99
C GLN A 97 26.27 13.61 17.44
N GLU A 98 27.02 13.97 16.40
CA GLU A 98 26.95 15.31 15.80
C GLU A 98 25.62 15.58 15.07
N SER A 99 25.05 14.56 14.44
CA SER A 99 23.79 14.70 13.68
C SER A 99 22.55 14.51 14.55
N GLY A 100 22.68 14.06 15.81
CA GLY A 100 21.54 13.69 16.65
C GLY A 100 20.73 12.48 16.16
N ILE A 101 21.25 11.73 15.18
CA ILE A 101 20.57 10.58 14.57
C ILE A 101 21.09 9.29 15.22
N ALA A 102 20.20 8.37 15.61
CA ALA A 102 20.60 7.08 16.17
C ALA A 102 21.52 6.30 15.20
N LYS A 103 22.56 5.64 15.74
CA LYS A 103 23.54 4.86 14.95
C LYS A 103 22.89 3.87 13.97
N THR A 104 21.83 3.18 14.40
CA THR A 104 21.10 2.21 13.57
C THR A 104 20.38 2.85 12.38
N THR A 105 19.84 4.05 12.57
CA THR A 105 19.20 4.85 11.53
C THR A 105 20.25 5.39 10.56
N LEU A 106 21.37 5.90 11.08
CA LEU A 106 22.51 6.37 10.30
C LEU A 106 23.07 5.26 9.40
N TRP A 107 23.30 4.06 9.94
CA TRP A 107 23.70 2.88 9.18
C TRP A 107 22.75 2.54 8.03
N ARG A 108 21.43 2.62 8.26
CA ARG A 108 20.42 2.36 7.22
C ARG A 108 20.40 3.43 6.12
N ILE A 109 20.68 4.69 6.47
CA ILE A 109 20.80 5.78 5.48
C ILE A 109 22.03 5.54 4.60
N LEU A 110 23.17 5.25 5.22
CA LEU A 110 24.44 5.01 4.53
C LEU A 110 24.39 3.78 3.61
N ARG A 111 23.84 2.66 4.08
CA ARG A 111 23.82 1.39 3.32
C ARG A 111 22.99 1.42 2.04
N VAL A 112 22.01 2.32 1.93
CA VAL A 112 21.12 2.41 0.75
C VAL A 112 21.58 3.51 -0.21
N ARG A 113 22.51 4.37 0.21
CA ARG A 113 23.10 5.45 -0.60
C ARG A 113 24.36 5.00 -1.37
N ILE A 114 24.92 3.84 -1.03
CA ILE A 114 25.95 3.11 -1.78
C ILE A 114 25.24 2.07 -2.64
#